data_AF-A0A395TY40-F1
#
_entry.id   AF-A0A395TY40-F1
#
_cell.length_a   1.000
_cell.length_b   1.000
_cell.length_c   1.000
_cell.angle_alpha   90.00
_cell.angle_beta   90.00
_cell.angle_gamma   90.00
#
_symmetry.space_group_name_H-M   'P 1'
#
loop_
_entity.id
_entity.type
_entity.pdbx_description
1 polymer ?
#
loop_
_entity_poly.entity_id
_entity_poly.type
_entity_poly.pdbx_seq_one_letter_code
_entity_poly.pdbx_strand_id
1 'polypeptide(L)'
;MKFLCHAGPWSDSYLSKIIKEIDNRNNSIILSAHKGVDCSGVIGLYYENLKKYKNKKFFTNSLDEDIILRCRLLRSLSKDLALLHLNSMRDAIREVIEDFNPDIVISETIDSYIMDILFFESKSRKIPFIGLVTVFLNGYFRISARGEYNFVRVPDQQEVLNTLELLEKKDYLPSFVQKDKVKPSKAILRKWIRNIVKIPYFSLKRLYSGDFYNYHYWQSVIVSKQWFHLFPKFEIGNKKWENELKSVDKTVIYVPLQMIPEATVDYWCDTTEVINYNDTLLEFIKSHSDLHFLIKEHPNVIGYRNPLLYKQLESQNNVTICPTQVHSNNLFNSYSAVLVWTGTVGFESALRGKPVLCLSHPYYFPDNTYFKLIKTTTTTKEINEYINSKPAMLSHEEKIKLVTHLLSGVATGNLKVDGTWDETSQNDFCNMKILAASLKAYIKSRKFNVE
;
A
#
# COMPACT_ATOMS: atom_id res chain seq x y z
N MET A 1 -10.52 21.88 -17.95
CA MET A 1 -9.50 21.76 -16.90
C MET A 1 -8.33 21.06 -17.54
N LYS A 2 -7.12 21.48 -17.20
CA LYS A 2 -5.88 20.83 -17.60
C LYS A 2 -5.55 19.73 -16.60
N PHE A 3 -5.55 18.48 -17.05
CA PHE A 3 -5.22 17.32 -16.22
C PHE A 3 -3.80 16.84 -16.51
N LEU A 4 -2.94 16.86 -15.50
CA LEU A 4 -1.68 16.13 -15.55
C LEU A 4 -1.90 14.76 -14.90
N CYS A 5 -1.75 13.68 -15.68
CA CYS A 5 -2.03 12.33 -15.21
C CYS A 5 -0.74 11.53 -15.11
N HIS A 6 -0.39 11.01 -13.93
CA HIS A 6 0.63 9.96 -13.85
C HIS A 6 0.01 8.60 -14.16
N ALA A 7 0.60 7.86 -15.11
CA ALA A 7 0.18 6.51 -15.44
C ALA A 7 1.33 5.59 -15.89
N GLY A 8 1.20 4.29 -15.61
CA GLY A 8 2.05 3.25 -16.17
C GLY A 8 1.42 2.55 -17.40
N PRO A 9 2.16 1.66 -18.09
CA PRO A 9 1.67 0.88 -19.23
C PRO A 9 0.44 0.00 -18.95
N TRP A 10 0.10 -0.18 -17.68
CA TRP A 10 -1.03 -1.00 -17.21
C TRP A 10 -2.26 -0.16 -16.82
N SER A 11 -2.14 1.17 -16.78
CA SER A 11 -3.17 2.08 -16.28
C SER A 11 -3.45 3.27 -17.21
N ASP A 12 -2.58 3.54 -18.18
CA ASP A 12 -2.63 4.70 -19.08
C ASP A 12 -3.94 4.79 -19.87
N SER A 13 -4.35 3.72 -20.54
CA SER A 13 -5.60 3.69 -21.31
C SER A 13 -6.81 3.90 -20.41
N TYR A 14 -6.83 3.23 -19.24
CA TYR A 14 -7.91 3.33 -18.27
C TYR A 14 -8.06 4.74 -17.70
N LEU A 15 -6.97 5.34 -17.22
CA LEU A 15 -6.96 6.69 -16.64
C LEU A 15 -7.29 7.75 -17.69
N SER A 16 -6.83 7.58 -18.93
CA SER A 16 -7.19 8.46 -20.05
C SER A 16 -8.70 8.46 -20.31
N LYS A 17 -9.35 7.29 -20.25
CA LYS A 17 -10.81 7.17 -20.42
C LYS A 17 -11.56 7.83 -19.25
N ILE A 18 -11.09 7.65 -18.02
CA ILE A 18 -11.66 8.32 -16.84
C ILE A 18 -11.62 9.84 -17.00
N ILE A 19 -10.46 10.39 -17.37
CA ILE A 19 -10.29 11.85 -17.53
C ILE A 19 -11.21 12.37 -18.63
N LYS A 20 -11.31 11.65 -19.76
CA LYS A 20 -12.20 12.02 -20.86
C LYS A 20 -13.67 12.05 -20.43
N GLU A 21 -14.12 11.10 -19.60
CA GLU A 21 -15.49 11.07 -19.06
C GLU A 21 -15.74 12.22 -18.05
N ILE A 22 -14.71 12.65 -17.33
CA ILE A 22 -14.79 13.79 -16.40
C ILE A 22 -14.91 15.11 -17.18
N ASP A 23 -14.03 15.35 -18.16
CA ASP A 23 -13.94 16.57 -18.96
C ASP A 23 -13.71 16.27 -20.47
N ASN A 24 -14.76 16.46 -21.26
CA ASN A 24 -14.77 16.19 -22.71
C ASN A 24 -13.82 17.09 -23.53
N ARG A 25 -13.26 18.16 -22.95
CA ARG A 25 -12.32 19.07 -23.65
C ARG A 25 -10.97 18.42 -23.94
N ASN A 26 -10.71 17.24 -23.38
CA ASN A 26 -9.52 16.42 -23.63
C ASN A 26 -8.18 17.16 -23.43
N ASN A 27 -8.15 18.10 -22.48
CA ASN A 27 -6.94 18.85 -22.15
C ASN A 27 -6.17 18.12 -21.04
N SER A 28 -5.49 17.05 -21.42
CA SER A 28 -4.76 16.19 -20.49
C SER A 28 -3.45 15.69 -21.10
N ILE A 29 -2.44 15.51 -20.25
CA ILE A 29 -1.15 14.93 -20.64
C ILE A 29 -0.78 13.80 -19.68
N ILE A 30 -0.21 12.73 -20.22
CA ILE A 30 0.28 11.60 -19.42
C ILE A 30 1.75 11.82 -19.10
N LEU A 31 2.07 11.86 -17.81
CA LEU A 31 3.42 11.78 -17.28
C LEU A 31 3.71 10.33 -16.89
N SER A 32 4.80 9.75 -17.39
CA SER A 32 5.14 8.37 -17.06
C SER A 32 6.61 8.16 -16.78
N ALA A 33 6.90 7.22 -15.88
CA ALA A 33 8.23 6.65 -15.70
C ALA A 33 8.67 5.78 -16.89
N HIS A 34 7.78 5.49 -17.84
CA HIS A 34 8.03 4.67 -19.01
C HIS A 34 8.04 5.51 -20.28
N LYS A 35 9.17 5.55 -20.98
CA LYS A 35 9.34 6.32 -22.22
C LYS A 35 8.28 6.06 -23.29
N GLY A 36 7.78 4.82 -23.40
CA GLY A 36 6.73 4.46 -24.38
C GLY A 36 5.31 4.91 -24.03
N VAL A 37 5.09 5.42 -22.81
CA VAL A 37 3.80 5.89 -22.30
C VAL A 37 3.84 7.39 -21.99
N ASP A 38 5.03 7.92 -21.69
CA ASP A 38 5.21 9.33 -21.36
C ASP A 38 4.90 10.23 -22.56
N CYS A 39 3.89 11.07 -22.39
CA CYS A 39 3.53 12.13 -23.33
C CYS A 39 4.00 13.51 -22.84
N SER A 40 4.53 13.60 -21.61
CA SER A 40 4.93 14.85 -20.97
C SER A 40 6.35 15.31 -21.31
N GLY A 41 7.20 14.38 -21.77
CA GLY A 41 8.61 14.66 -22.00
C GLY A 41 9.48 14.56 -20.74
N VAL A 42 8.90 14.25 -19.58
CA VAL A 42 9.61 14.20 -18.28
C VAL A 42 10.84 13.29 -18.34
N ILE A 43 10.79 12.18 -19.09
CA ILE A 43 11.92 11.26 -19.19
C ILE A 43 13.07 11.89 -19.98
N GLY A 44 12.78 12.63 -21.05
CA GLY A 44 13.79 13.36 -21.81
C GLY A 44 14.53 14.36 -20.91
N LEU A 45 13.77 15.22 -20.25
CA LEU A 45 14.27 16.22 -19.29
C LEU A 45 15.06 15.58 -18.15
N TYR A 46 14.60 14.45 -17.63
CA TYR A 46 15.31 13.71 -16.59
C TYR A 46 16.70 13.24 -17.04
N TYR A 47 16.82 12.65 -18.23
CA TYR A 47 18.13 12.23 -18.75
C TYR A 47 19.05 13.41 -19.09
N GLU A 48 18.50 14.53 -19.53
CA GLU A 48 19.26 15.78 -19.72
C GLU A 48 19.78 16.31 -18.39
N ASN A 49 18.92 16.35 -17.37
CA ASN A 49 19.29 16.76 -16.01
C ASN A 49 20.34 15.81 -15.39
N LEU A 50 20.28 14.51 -15.66
CA LEU A 50 21.33 13.57 -15.20
C LEU A 50 22.70 13.91 -15.79
N LYS A 51 22.76 14.28 -17.08
CA LYS A 51 24.01 14.71 -17.72
C LYS A 51 24.49 16.04 -17.13
N LYS A 52 23.58 17.01 -17.00
CA LYS A 52 23.84 18.34 -16.45
C LYS A 52 24.36 18.29 -15.00
N TYR A 53 23.82 17.37 -14.19
CA TYR A 53 24.11 17.29 -12.75
C TYR A 53 25.14 16.23 -12.36
N LYS A 54 25.75 15.52 -13.33
CA LYS A 54 26.69 14.42 -13.08
C LYS A 54 27.79 14.73 -12.04
N ASN A 55 28.30 15.96 -12.02
CA ASN A 55 29.37 16.40 -11.11
C ASN A 55 28.87 17.34 -10.01
N LYS A 56 27.55 17.57 -9.91
CA LYS A 56 26.96 18.48 -8.93
C LYS A 56 26.79 17.75 -7.60
N LYS A 57 27.21 18.39 -6.51
CA LYS A 57 26.88 17.94 -5.16
C LYS A 57 25.56 18.55 -4.71
N PHE A 58 24.68 17.71 -4.20
CA PHE A 58 23.39 18.13 -3.66
C PHE A 58 23.44 18.09 -2.14
N PHE A 59 22.93 19.13 -1.51
CA PHE A 59 22.62 19.11 -0.08
C PHE A 59 21.23 18.50 0.11
N THR A 60 21.09 17.67 1.13
CA THR A 60 19.82 17.03 1.46
C THR A 60 19.05 17.89 2.46
N ASN A 61 17.74 17.97 2.31
CA ASN A 61 16.84 18.46 3.36
C ASN A 61 16.00 17.29 3.92
N SER A 62 15.16 17.57 4.92
CA SER A 62 14.32 16.54 5.56
C SER A 62 13.32 15.87 4.60
N LEU A 63 12.80 16.61 3.62
CA LEU A 63 11.91 16.07 2.60
C LEU A 63 12.66 15.13 1.64
N ASP A 64 13.88 15.48 1.25
CA ASP A 64 14.73 14.62 0.43
C ASP A 64 15.03 13.30 1.14
N GLU A 65 15.32 13.35 2.44
CA GLU A 65 15.58 12.17 3.26
C GLU A 65 14.32 11.30 3.37
N ASP A 66 13.14 11.89 3.61
CA ASP A 66 11.87 11.16 3.64
C ASP A 66 11.59 10.44 2.30
N ILE A 67 11.69 11.14 1.16
CA ILE A 67 11.45 10.54 -0.16
C ILE A 67 12.44 9.41 -0.45
N ILE A 68 13.73 9.62 -0.12
CA ILE A 68 14.77 8.61 -0.33
C ILE A 68 14.48 7.35 0.49
N LEU A 69 14.17 7.50 1.78
CA LEU A 69 13.90 6.37 2.68
C LEU A 69 12.66 5.57 2.27
N ARG A 70 11.61 6.25 1.78
CA ARG A 70 10.36 5.59 1.34
C ARG A 70 10.51 4.90 0.00
N CYS A 71 11.34 5.43 -0.89
CA CYS A 71 11.53 4.83 -2.21
C CYS A 71 12.49 3.64 -2.18
N ARG A 72 11.99 2.45 -2.50
CA ARG A 72 12.79 1.20 -2.53
C ARG A 72 14.02 1.26 -3.42
N LEU A 73 13.93 1.98 -4.54
CA LEU A 73 15.08 2.22 -5.41
C LEU A 73 16.08 3.12 -4.68
N LEU A 74 15.68 4.34 -4.33
CA LEU A 74 16.60 5.36 -3.83
C LEU A 74 17.27 4.95 -2.52
N ARG A 75 16.55 4.35 -1.56
CA ARG A 75 17.14 3.86 -0.29
C ARG A 75 18.22 2.80 -0.46
N SER A 76 18.26 2.16 -1.63
CA SER A 76 19.23 1.10 -1.94
C SER A 76 20.46 1.61 -2.70
N LEU A 77 20.52 2.91 -3.01
CA LEU A 77 21.64 3.55 -3.70
C LEU A 77 22.54 4.27 -2.69
N SER A 78 23.75 4.64 -3.12
CA SER A 78 24.56 5.59 -2.35
C SER A 78 23.84 6.94 -2.26
N LYS A 79 24.06 7.68 -1.16
CA LYS A 79 23.41 8.97 -0.91
C LYS A 79 23.57 9.94 -2.09
N ASP A 80 24.78 10.06 -2.63
CA ASP A 80 25.06 10.93 -3.77
C ASP A 80 24.29 10.52 -5.03
N LEU A 81 24.20 9.22 -5.31
CA LEU A 81 23.48 8.72 -6.48
C LEU A 81 21.97 8.87 -6.31
N ALA A 82 21.45 8.60 -5.10
CA ALA A 82 20.04 8.81 -4.77
C ALA A 82 19.65 10.29 -4.95
N LEU A 83 20.47 11.22 -4.43
CA LEU A 83 20.24 12.65 -4.56
C LEU A 83 20.36 13.14 -6.01
N LEU A 84 21.29 12.59 -6.80
CA LEU A 84 21.39 12.87 -8.23
C LEU A 84 20.07 12.52 -8.93
N HIS A 85 19.57 11.29 -8.78
CA HIS A 85 18.34 10.87 -9.42
C HIS A 85 17.10 11.62 -8.91
N LEU A 86 17.01 11.84 -7.60
CA LEU A 86 15.94 12.62 -6.97
C LEU A 86 15.86 14.03 -7.56
N ASN A 87 16.97 14.77 -7.57
CA ASN A 87 16.99 16.16 -8.03
C ASN A 87 16.85 16.27 -9.55
N SER A 88 17.44 15.36 -10.33
CA SER A 88 17.26 15.36 -11.79
C SER A 88 15.80 15.12 -12.20
N MET A 89 15.10 14.21 -11.51
CA MET A 89 13.67 13.96 -11.75
C MET A 89 12.79 15.10 -11.24
N ARG A 90 13.15 15.68 -10.08
CA ARG A 90 12.44 16.83 -9.53
C ARG A 90 12.43 18.01 -10.47
N ASP A 91 13.57 18.39 -11.01
CA ASP A 91 13.64 19.51 -11.95
C ASP A 91 12.89 19.20 -13.25
N ALA A 92 12.92 17.94 -13.72
CA ALA A 92 12.13 17.52 -14.88
C ALA A 92 10.61 17.63 -14.62
N ILE A 93 10.13 17.20 -13.45
CA ILE A 93 8.71 17.32 -13.07
C ILE A 93 8.30 18.78 -12.92
N ARG A 94 9.17 19.63 -12.36
CA ARG A 94 8.91 21.08 -12.22
C ARG A 94 8.70 21.73 -13.57
N GLU A 95 9.59 21.48 -14.52
CA GLU A 95 9.50 22.01 -15.88
C GLU A 95 8.20 21.56 -16.56
N VAL A 96 7.83 20.28 -16.46
CA VAL A 96 6.55 19.79 -16.98
C VAL A 96 5.34 20.50 -16.34
N ILE A 97 5.35 20.72 -15.02
CA ILE A 97 4.27 21.42 -14.33
C ILE A 97 4.21 22.89 -14.76
N GLU A 98 5.35 23.56 -14.91
CA GLU A 98 5.46 24.96 -15.29
C GLU A 98 4.99 25.20 -16.74
N ASP A 99 5.41 24.33 -17.67
CA ASP A 99 5.05 24.42 -19.08
C ASP A 99 3.59 24.07 -19.32
N PHE A 100 3.11 22.97 -18.72
CA PHE A 100 1.74 22.51 -18.94
C PHE A 100 0.72 23.36 -18.14
N ASN A 101 1.12 23.82 -16.95
CA ASN A 101 0.30 24.55 -15.98
C ASN A 101 -1.04 23.84 -15.67
N PRO A 102 -1.01 22.67 -14.99
CA PRO A 102 -2.21 21.87 -14.74
C PRO A 102 -3.11 22.49 -13.66
N ASP A 103 -4.43 22.33 -13.86
CA ASP A 103 -5.43 22.67 -12.83
C ASP A 103 -5.52 21.58 -11.75
N ILE A 104 -5.12 20.36 -12.10
CA ILE A 104 -5.25 19.18 -11.24
C ILE A 104 -4.27 18.09 -11.66
N VAL A 105 -3.77 17.34 -10.69
CA VAL A 105 -2.98 16.13 -10.90
C VAL A 105 -3.77 14.90 -10.48
N ILE A 106 -3.81 13.89 -11.35
CA ILE A 106 -4.37 12.56 -11.04
C ILE A 106 -3.26 11.53 -11.14
N SER A 107 -3.22 10.60 -10.20
CA SER A 107 -2.23 9.53 -10.17
C SER A 107 -2.86 8.24 -9.67
N GLU A 108 -2.32 7.09 -10.07
CA GLU A 108 -2.47 5.85 -9.29
C GLU A 108 -1.78 5.98 -7.91
N THR A 109 -1.89 4.95 -7.08
CA THR A 109 -1.30 4.92 -5.73
C THR A 109 0.20 5.18 -5.78
N ILE A 110 0.70 6.13 -4.99
CA ILE A 110 2.14 6.46 -4.96
C ILE A 110 2.96 5.22 -4.60
N ASP A 111 3.76 4.76 -5.56
CA ASP A 111 4.66 3.61 -5.40
C ASP A 111 6.10 3.88 -5.86
N SER A 112 6.42 5.14 -6.17
CA SER A 112 7.74 5.54 -6.64
C SER A 112 8.06 6.97 -6.22
N TYR A 113 9.36 7.27 -6.11
CA TYR A 113 9.82 8.64 -5.84
C TYR A 113 9.37 9.63 -6.93
N ILE A 114 9.10 9.16 -8.16
CA ILE A 114 8.62 10.00 -9.26
C ILE A 114 7.22 10.54 -8.93
N MET A 115 6.32 9.65 -8.51
CA MET A 115 4.95 10.00 -8.10
C MET A 115 4.95 10.83 -6.81
N ASP A 116 5.87 10.52 -5.92
CA ASP A 116 6.03 11.22 -4.64
C ASP A 116 6.53 12.66 -4.82
N ILE A 117 7.53 12.86 -5.69
CA ILE A 117 7.95 14.20 -6.14
C ILE A 117 6.77 14.92 -6.78
N LEU A 118 6.05 14.28 -7.70
CA LEU A 118 4.89 14.89 -8.37
C LEU A 118 3.86 15.38 -7.35
N PHE A 119 3.60 14.60 -6.30
CA PHE A 119 2.74 15.00 -5.19
C PHE A 119 3.25 16.26 -4.47
N PHE A 120 4.51 16.29 -4.03
CA PHE A 120 5.04 17.45 -3.31
C PHE A 120 5.17 18.70 -4.17
N GLU A 121 5.59 18.56 -5.43
CA GLU A 121 5.69 19.70 -6.35
C GLU A 121 4.28 20.26 -6.66
N SER A 122 3.27 19.41 -6.79
CA SER A 122 1.86 19.83 -6.91
C SER A 122 1.38 20.57 -5.65
N LYS A 123 1.63 19.97 -4.47
CA LYS A 123 1.23 20.54 -3.17
C LYS A 123 1.86 21.91 -2.93
N SER A 124 3.15 22.07 -3.22
CA SER A 124 3.88 23.34 -3.06
C SER A 124 3.31 24.47 -3.93
N ARG A 125 2.72 24.12 -5.08
CA ARG A 125 2.08 25.03 -6.03
C ARG A 125 0.57 25.16 -5.83
N LYS A 126 0.02 24.57 -4.75
CA LYS A 126 -1.43 24.51 -4.46
C LYS A 126 -2.26 23.87 -5.59
N ILE A 127 -1.65 22.97 -6.37
CA ILE A 127 -2.34 22.19 -7.38
C ILE A 127 -2.95 20.95 -6.69
N PRO A 128 -4.28 20.74 -6.76
CA PRO A 128 -4.90 19.56 -6.17
C PRO A 128 -4.32 18.27 -6.74
N PHE A 129 -3.97 17.34 -5.85
CA PHE A 129 -3.46 16.01 -6.21
C PHE A 129 -4.47 14.94 -5.78
N ILE A 130 -4.88 14.09 -6.72
CA ILE A 130 -5.80 12.98 -6.51
C ILE A 130 -5.05 11.68 -6.76
N GLY A 131 -4.67 10.98 -5.69
CA GLY A 131 -4.18 9.61 -5.77
C GLY A 131 -5.35 8.62 -5.70
N LEU A 132 -5.47 7.76 -6.71
CA LEU A 132 -6.49 6.71 -6.78
C LEU A 132 -5.97 5.43 -6.16
N VAL A 133 -6.70 4.91 -5.18
CA VAL A 133 -6.29 3.79 -4.35
C VAL A 133 -7.40 2.73 -4.29
N THR A 134 -7.05 1.46 -4.49
CA THR A 134 -7.97 0.34 -4.30
C THR A 134 -8.31 0.17 -2.81
N VAL A 135 -9.53 -0.28 -2.50
CA VAL A 135 -9.98 -0.47 -1.11
C VAL A 135 -10.61 -1.84 -0.95
N PHE A 136 -10.48 -2.44 0.24
CA PHE A 136 -11.01 -3.78 0.51
C PHE A 136 -12.52 -3.89 0.40
N LEU A 137 -13.24 -2.78 0.40
CA LEU A 137 -14.68 -2.73 0.20
C LEU A 137 -15.03 -2.75 -1.30
N ASN A 138 -15.61 -3.84 -1.76
CA ASN A 138 -15.97 -4.04 -3.16
C ASN A 138 -16.98 -2.98 -3.62
N GLY A 139 -16.81 -2.45 -4.83
CA GLY A 139 -17.66 -1.38 -5.36
C GLY A 139 -17.20 0.04 -5.02
N TYR A 140 -16.06 0.18 -4.33
CA TYR A 140 -15.53 1.48 -3.90
C TYR A 140 -14.05 1.64 -4.25
N PHE A 141 -13.59 2.88 -4.16
CA PHE A 141 -12.19 3.27 -4.24
C PHE A 141 -11.90 4.43 -3.28
N ARG A 142 -10.62 4.64 -2.97
CA ARG A 142 -10.14 5.73 -2.11
C ARG A 142 -9.46 6.81 -2.92
N ILE A 143 -9.55 8.03 -2.40
CA ILE A 143 -8.78 9.18 -2.85
C ILE A 143 -7.77 9.52 -1.75
N SER A 144 -6.50 9.28 -2.01
CA SER A 144 -5.41 9.48 -1.06
C SER A 144 -4.06 9.53 -1.77
N ALA A 145 -3.19 10.45 -1.35
CA ALA A 145 -1.84 10.55 -1.89
C ALA A 145 -0.89 9.55 -1.21
N ARG A 146 -0.83 9.57 0.12
CA ARG A 146 0.09 8.80 0.96
C ARG A 146 -0.66 8.02 2.05
N GLY A 147 -1.76 7.39 1.68
CA GLY A 147 -2.53 6.52 2.58
C GLY A 147 -3.40 7.21 3.62
N GLU A 148 -3.39 8.53 3.70
CA GLU A 148 -4.17 9.33 4.64
C GLU A 148 -5.69 9.14 4.48
N TYR A 149 -6.41 9.34 5.58
CA TYR A 149 -7.86 9.46 5.54
C TYR A 149 -8.26 10.81 4.95
N ASN A 150 -9.06 10.79 3.89
CA ASN A 150 -9.69 11.98 3.33
C ASN A 150 -11.20 11.82 3.42
N PHE A 151 -11.89 12.81 4.00
CA PHE A 151 -13.34 12.85 3.91
C PHE A 151 -13.77 13.10 2.46
N VAL A 152 -14.52 12.16 1.89
CA VAL A 152 -14.97 12.16 0.49
C VAL A 152 -16.45 12.53 0.40
N ARG A 153 -17.29 11.98 1.29
CA ARG A 153 -18.75 12.14 1.25
C ARG A 153 -19.40 11.78 2.59
N VAL A 154 -20.66 12.13 2.74
CA VAL A 154 -21.54 11.58 3.78
C VAL A 154 -22.24 10.34 3.21
N PRO A 155 -22.06 9.15 3.81
CA PRO A 155 -22.77 7.94 3.36
C PRO A 155 -24.22 7.93 3.84
N ASP A 156 -25.09 7.26 3.07
CA ASP A 156 -26.50 7.08 3.45
C ASP A 156 -26.64 6.02 4.57
N GLN A 157 -27.67 6.13 5.40
CA GLN A 157 -27.87 5.20 6.51
C GLN A 157 -28.11 3.75 6.02
N GLN A 158 -28.86 3.56 4.93
CA GLN A 158 -29.11 2.23 4.38
C GLN A 158 -27.82 1.63 3.79
N GLU A 159 -26.98 2.46 3.18
CA GLU A 159 -25.67 2.05 2.67
C GLU A 159 -24.75 1.57 3.81
N VAL A 160 -24.74 2.27 4.94
CA VAL A 160 -23.98 1.88 6.15
C VAL A 160 -24.46 0.52 6.66
N LEU A 161 -25.78 0.32 6.80
CA LEU A 161 -26.34 -0.94 7.30
C LEU A 161 -26.05 -2.11 6.37
N ASN A 162 -26.23 -1.93 5.05
CA ASN A 162 -25.93 -2.95 4.06
C ASN A 162 -24.44 -3.32 4.06
N THR A 163 -23.56 -2.33 4.22
CA THR A 163 -22.12 -2.53 4.28
C THR A 163 -21.71 -3.27 5.55
N LEU A 164 -22.32 -2.93 6.69
CA LEU A 164 -22.10 -3.65 7.94
C LEU A 164 -22.48 -5.12 7.80
N GLU A 165 -23.68 -5.42 7.28
CA GLU A 165 -24.13 -6.80 7.05
C GLU A 165 -23.17 -7.55 6.11
N LEU A 166 -22.70 -6.90 5.05
CA LEU A 166 -21.73 -7.47 4.12
C LEU A 166 -20.40 -7.83 4.79
N LEU A 167 -19.86 -6.93 5.62
CA LEU A 167 -18.55 -7.11 6.26
C LEU A 167 -18.58 -8.09 7.44
N GLU A 168 -19.76 -8.34 8.03
CA GLU A 168 -19.95 -9.37 9.06
C GLU A 168 -20.04 -10.78 8.48
N LYS A 169 -20.28 -10.94 7.16
CA LYS A 169 -20.28 -12.26 6.51
C LYS A 169 -18.91 -12.92 6.59
N LYS A 170 -18.88 -14.17 7.05
CA LYS A 170 -17.64 -14.94 7.24
C LYS A 170 -16.89 -15.24 5.94
N ASP A 171 -17.56 -15.17 4.79
CA ASP A 171 -17.01 -15.48 3.48
C ASP A 171 -16.71 -14.23 2.63
N TYR A 172 -16.87 -13.02 3.20
CA TYR A 172 -16.50 -11.79 2.52
C TYR A 172 -15.02 -11.82 2.10
N LEU A 173 -14.77 -11.56 0.83
CA LEU A 173 -13.43 -11.47 0.26
C LEU A 173 -13.33 -10.25 -0.66
N PRO A 174 -12.32 -9.39 -0.48
CA PRO A 174 -12.05 -8.31 -1.42
C PRO A 174 -11.75 -8.84 -2.82
N SER A 175 -12.21 -8.14 -3.84
CA SER A 175 -12.09 -8.51 -5.26
C SER A 175 -10.65 -8.69 -5.74
N PHE A 176 -9.70 -7.93 -5.15
CA PHE A 176 -8.27 -8.06 -5.46
C PHE A 176 -7.60 -9.28 -4.78
N VAL A 177 -8.28 -9.94 -3.84
CA VAL A 177 -7.77 -11.19 -3.24
C VAL A 177 -8.12 -12.35 -4.18
N GLN A 178 -7.19 -12.68 -5.08
CA GLN A 178 -7.36 -13.80 -5.99
C GLN A 178 -7.28 -15.15 -5.24
N LYS A 179 -8.27 -16.02 -5.45
CA LYS A 179 -8.17 -17.43 -5.05
C LYS A 179 -7.24 -18.14 -6.02
N ASP A 180 -6.01 -18.43 -5.60
CA ASP A 180 -5.07 -19.26 -6.38
C ASP A 180 -5.71 -20.66 -6.58
N LYS A 181 -6.23 -20.95 -7.78
CA LYS A 181 -6.86 -22.25 -8.15
C LYS A 181 -5.83 -23.39 -8.37
N VAL A 182 -4.55 -23.12 -8.13
CA VAL A 182 -3.43 -24.04 -8.42
C VAL A 182 -3.02 -24.76 -7.13
N LYS A 183 -2.56 -26.02 -7.25
CA LYS A 183 -1.94 -26.74 -6.11
C LYS A 183 -0.89 -25.84 -5.42
N PRO A 184 -0.94 -25.68 -4.07
CA PRO A 184 -0.11 -24.71 -3.35
C PRO A 184 1.39 -24.79 -3.70
N SER A 185 1.97 -25.99 -3.79
CA SER A 185 3.39 -26.18 -4.09
C SER A 185 3.82 -25.69 -5.48
N LYS A 186 2.99 -25.89 -6.51
CA LYS A 186 3.27 -25.38 -7.87
C LYS A 186 3.20 -23.86 -7.93
N ALA A 187 2.24 -23.26 -7.22
CA ALA A 187 2.11 -21.80 -7.14
C ALA A 187 3.33 -21.15 -6.47
N ILE A 188 3.82 -21.75 -5.38
CA ILE A 188 5.03 -21.33 -4.66
C ILE A 188 6.25 -21.37 -5.59
N LEU A 189 6.50 -22.51 -6.24
CA LEU A 189 7.64 -22.66 -7.14
C LEU A 189 7.60 -21.67 -8.30
N ARG A 190 6.41 -21.45 -8.89
CA ARG A 190 6.23 -20.44 -9.95
C ARG A 190 6.56 -19.04 -9.47
N LYS A 191 6.07 -18.64 -8.28
CA LYS A 191 6.34 -17.31 -7.70
C LYS A 191 7.85 -17.13 -7.43
N TRP A 192 8.50 -18.16 -6.89
CA TRP A 192 9.94 -18.18 -6.63
C TRP A 192 10.78 -18.08 -7.92
N ILE A 193 10.55 -18.96 -8.91
CA ILE A 193 11.24 -18.93 -10.21
C ILE A 193 11.06 -17.57 -10.88
N ARG A 194 9.83 -17.05 -10.90
CA ARG A 194 9.55 -15.73 -11.47
C ARG A 194 10.40 -14.64 -10.82
N ASN A 195 10.60 -14.67 -9.49
CA ASN A 195 11.45 -13.69 -8.82
C ASN A 195 12.93 -13.82 -9.22
N ILE A 196 13.45 -15.03 -9.39
CA ILE A 196 14.82 -15.25 -9.85
C ILE A 196 14.99 -14.74 -11.28
N VAL A 197 14.06 -15.08 -12.18
CA VAL A 197 14.11 -14.69 -13.61
C VAL A 197 13.99 -13.18 -13.80
N LYS A 198 13.31 -12.45 -12.88
CA LYS A 198 13.26 -10.98 -12.92
C LYS A 198 14.64 -10.34 -12.90
N ILE A 199 15.62 -10.92 -12.20
CA ILE A 199 16.97 -10.35 -12.08
C ILE A 199 17.65 -10.25 -13.46
N PRO A 200 17.91 -11.35 -14.21
CA PRO A 200 18.50 -11.26 -15.53
C PRO A 200 17.58 -10.55 -16.53
N TYR A 201 16.26 -10.80 -16.49
CA TYR A 201 15.32 -10.18 -17.43
C TYR A 201 15.36 -8.66 -17.35
N PHE A 202 15.18 -8.06 -16.17
CA PHE A 202 15.19 -6.61 -16.04
C PHE A 202 16.61 -6.03 -16.13
N SER A 203 17.65 -6.77 -15.77
CA SER A 203 19.04 -6.31 -15.99
C SER A 203 19.33 -6.14 -17.48
N LEU A 204 18.92 -7.10 -18.31
CA LEU A 204 19.01 -6.99 -19.77
C LEU A 204 18.10 -5.88 -20.29
N LYS A 205 16.85 -5.82 -19.82
CA LYS A 205 15.88 -4.80 -20.25
C LYS A 205 16.39 -3.38 -20.05
N ARG A 206 17.14 -3.11 -18.97
CA ARG A 206 17.80 -1.81 -18.77
C ARG A 206 18.82 -1.48 -19.86
N LEU A 207 19.55 -2.48 -20.37
CA LEU A 207 20.61 -2.25 -21.36
C LEU A 207 20.06 -2.01 -22.78
N TYR A 208 19.08 -2.81 -23.22
CA TYR A 208 18.62 -2.77 -24.61
C TYR A 208 17.38 -1.91 -24.85
N SER A 209 16.65 -1.49 -23.82
CA SER A 209 15.43 -0.66 -24.00
C SER A 209 15.70 0.79 -24.39
N GLY A 210 16.96 1.25 -24.30
CA GLY A 210 17.28 2.67 -24.37
C GLY A 210 16.77 3.48 -23.17
N ASP A 211 16.32 2.81 -22.10
CA ASP A 211 15.84 3.41 -20.85
C ASP A 211 16.48 2.72 -19.63
N PHE A 212 17.79 2.97 -19.48
CA PHE A 212 18.65 2.31 -18.49
C PHE A 212 18.28 2.62 -17.04
N TYR A 213 17.82 3.83 -16.77
CA TYR A 213 17.37 4.30 -15.45
C TYR A 213 15.85 4.24 -15.28
N ASN A 214 15.14 3.49 -16.13
CA ASN A 214 13.72 3.22 -15.92
C ASN A 214 13.48 2.72 -14.49
N TYR A 215 12.60 3.40 -13.75
CA TYR A 215 12.34 3.10 -12.35
C TYR A 215 11.91 1.64 -12.16
N HIS A 216 10.93 1.17 -12.94
CA HIS A 216 10.35 -0.15 -12.79
C HIS A 216 11.39 -1.25 -13.05
N TYR A 217 12.23 -1.09 -14.07
CA TYR A 217 13.26 -2.09 -14.38
C TYR A 217 14.33 -2.13 -13.30
N TRP A 218 14.80 -0.96 -12.87
CA TRP A 218 15.88 -0.88 -11.89
C TRP A 218 15.44 -1.31 -10.50
N GLN A 219 14.29 -0.82 -10.03
CA GLN A 219 13.71 -1.23 -8.75
C GLN A 219 13.44 -2.73 -8.72
N SER A 220 12.94 -3.32 -9.83
CA SER A 220 12.70 -4.76 -9.92
C SER A 220 13.98 -5.58 -9.72
N VAL A 221 15.11 -5.16 -10.32
CA VAL A 221 16.40 -5.83 -10.12
C VAL A 221 16.85 -5.75 -8.67
N ILE A 222 16.79 -4.56 -8.07
CA ILE A 222 17.25 -4.33 -6.68
C ILE A 222 16.43 -5.17 -5.71
N VAL A 223 15.10 -5.06 -5.77
CA VAL A 223 14.21 -5.76 -4.86
C VAL A 223 14.31 -7.28 -5.05
N SER A 224 14.33 -7.78 -6.29
CA SER A 224 14.49 -9.21 -6.52
C SER A 224 15.84 -9.74 -6.00
N LYS A 225 16.91 -8.94 -6.05
CA LYS A 225 18.22 -9.29 -5.44
C LYS A 225 18.19 -9.29 -3.91
N GLN A 226 17.59 -8.28 -3.29
CA GLN A 226 17.46 -8.20 -1.82
C GLN A 226 16.69 -9.40 -1.25
N TRP A 227 15.69 -9.88 -2.00
CA TRP A 227 14.84 -11.00 -1.60
C TRP A 227 15.29 -12.34 -2.20
N PHE A 228 16.45 -12.37 -2.84
CA PHE A 228 17.00 -13.58 -3.43
C PHE A 228 17.31 -14.63 -2.36
N HIS A 229 16.92 -15.87 -2.65
CA HIS A 229 17.23 -17.02 -1.82
C HIS A 229 17.19 -18.29 -2.68
N LEU A 230 18.07 -19.24 -2.37
CA LEU A 230 18.26 -20.46 -3.15
C LEU A 230 17.16 -21.50 -2.92
N PHE A 231 16.52 -21.51 -1.74
CA PHE A 231 15.57 -22.55 -1.35
C PHE A 231 14.28 -21.92 -0.82
N PRO A 232 13.15 -21.96 -1.56
CA PRO A 232 11.89 -21.41 -1.07
C PRO A 232 11.32 -22.27 0.06
N LYS A 233 10.67 -21.65 1.03
CA LYS A 233 9.97 -22.36 2.11
C LYS A 233 8.56 -22.76 1.63
N PHE A 234 8.28 -24.05 1.59
CA PHE A 234 6.99 -24.60 1.12
C PHE A 234 5.97 -24.77 2.24
N GLU A 235 6.44 -25.16 3.43
CA GLU A 235 5.61 -25.31 4.63
C GLU A 235 5.97 -24.20 5.60
N ILE A 236 5.01 -23.30 5.83
CA ILE A 236 5.13 -22.18 6.76
C ILE A 236 4.21 -22.48 7.93
N GLY A 237 4.74 -22.36 9.15
CA GLY A 237 3.98 -22.58 10.38
C GLY A 237 3.88 -24.05 10.80
N ASN A 238 3.53 -24.25 12.06
CA ASN A 238 3.37 -25.59 12.65
C ASN A 238 1.92 -26.07 12.50
N LYS A 239 1.70 -27.31 12.05
CA LYS A 239 0.36 -27.94 12.03
C LYS A 239 -0.25 -28.07 13.43
N LYS A 240 0.58 -28.14 14.48
CA LYS A 240 0.17 -28.21 15.89
C LYS A 240 0.12 -26.83 16.58
N TRP A 241 0.05 -25.74 15.82
CA TRP A 241 0.04 -24.36 16.35
C TRP A 241 -1.03 -24.13 17.44
N GLU A 242 -2.20 -24.76 17.33
CA GLU A 242 -3.25 -24.64 18.35
C GLU A 242 -2.82 -25.23 19.71
N ASN A 243 -2.07 -26.33 19.71
CA ASN A 243 -1.58 -26.94 20.93
C ASN A 243 -0.48 -26.10 21.58
N GLU A 244 0.38 -25.48 20.76
CA GLU A 244 1.36 -24.51 21.25
C GLU A 244 0.64 -23.34 21.94
N LEU A 245 -0.38 -22.76 21.31
CA LEU A 245 -1.13 -21.65 21.91
C LEU A 245 -1.91 -22.05 23.17
N LYS A 246 -2.43 -23.28 23.26
CA LYS A 246 -3.10 -23.75 24.49
C LYS A 246 -2.17 -23.79 25.70
N SER A 247 -0.87 -23.96 25.48
CA SER A 247 0.15 -23.91 26.54
C SER A 247 0.64 -22.50 26.89
N VAL A 248 0.17 -21.46 26.19
CA VAL A 248 0.61 -20.08 26.41
C VAL A 248 -0.25 -19.42 27.49
N ASP A 249 0.39 -19.07 28.60
CA ASP A 249 -0.20 -18.28 29.70
C ASP A 249 0.17 -16.78 29.59
N LYS A 250 0.14 -16.25 28.37
CA LYS A 250 0.49 -14.86 28.04
C LYS A 250 -0.57 -14.24 27.16
N THR A 251 -0.66 -12.91 27.17
CA THR A 251 -1.46 -12.17 26.19
C THR A 251 -0.96 -12.47 24.78
N VAL A 252 -1.84 -13.01 23.93
CA VAL A 252 -1.50 -13.37 22.56
C VAL A 252 -1.82 -12.21 21.61
N ILE A 253 -0.81 -11.72 20.89
CA ILE A 253 -0.92 -10.70 19.85
C ILE A 253 -0.86 -11.37 18.48
N TYR A 254 -1.91 -11.21 17.68
CA TYR A 254 -1.94 -11.69 16.31
C TYR A 254 -1.24 -10.69 15.38
N VAL A 255 -0.31 -11.19 14.57
CA VAL A 255 0.39 -10.41 13.55
C VAL A 255 0.14 -11.03 12.17
N PRO A 256 -0.84 -10.52 11.39
CA PRO A 256 -0.95 -10.84 9.98
C PRO A 256 0.22 -10.20 9.23
N LEU A 257 1.14 -11.00 8.71
CA LEU A 257 2.28 -10.47 7.98
C LEU A 257 1.81 -9.73 6.73
N GLN A 258 2.39 -8.56 6.49
CA GLN A 258 2.09 -7.73 5.32
C GLN A 258 2.75 -8.24 4.03
N MET A 259 2.22 -7.83 2.87
CA MET A 259 2.68 -8.26 1.55
C MET A 259 3.95 -7.49 1.12
N ILE A 260 4.96 -7.44 1.99
CA ILE A 260 6.20 -6.71 1.73
C ILE A 260 7.00 -7.37 0.60
N PRO A 261 7.56 -6.57 -0.34
CA PRO A 261 7.50 -5.10 -0.41
C PRO A 261 6.18 -4.57 -1.01
N GLU A 262 5.62 -3.52 -0.40
CA GLU A 262 4.38 -2.87 -0.86
C GLU A 262 4.33 -1.37 -0.54
N ALA A 263 3.61 -0.61 -1.38
CA ALA A 263 3.42 0.83 -1.24
C ALA A 263 2.81 1.25 0.11
N THR A 264 1.92 0.41 0.66
CA THR A 264 1.17 0.71 1.87
C THR A 264 2.03 0.73 3.13
N VAL A 265 3.25 0.20 3.07
CA VAL A 265 4.24 0.37 4.15
C VAL A 265 5.20 1.48 3.80
N ASP A 266 5.74 1.43 2.58
CA ASP A 266 6.75 2.39 2.11
C ASP A 266 6.25 3.85 2.21
N TYR A 267 5.02 4.14 1.76
CA TYR A 267 4.52 5.51 1.63
C TYR A 267 3.40 5.88 2.60
N TRP A 268 2.64 4.91 3.11
CA TRP A 268 1.48 5.22 3.96
C TRP A 268 1.77 5.22 5.45
N CYS A 269 2.93 4.69 5.86
CA CYS A 269 3.32 4.79 7.26
C CYS A 269 3.65 6.25 7.60
N ASP A 270 3.09 6.77 8.69
CA ASP A 270 3.26 8.17 9.09
C ASP A 270 4.72 8.53 9.33
N THR A 271 5.50 7.56 9.82
CA THR A 271 6.92 7.72 10.11
C THR A 271 7.76 6.76 9.28
N THR A 272 8.99 7.17 8.97
CA THR A 272 9.99 6.32 8.32
C THR A 272 10.60 5.30 9.27
N GLU A 273 10.38 5.40 10.58
CA GLU A 273 10.92 4.49 11.60
C GLU A 273 10.38 3.06 11.44
N VAL A 274 9.15 2.92 10.94
CA VAL A 274 8.44 1.63 10.87
C VAL A 274 8.43 1.02 9.46
N ILE A 275 9.00 1.68 8.46
CA ILE A 275 8.98 1.20 7.05
C ILE A 275 9.96 0.04 6.84
N ASN A 276 10.98 -0.09 7.69
CA ASN A 276 11.83 -1.28 7.71
C ASN A 276 11.11 -2.42 8.43
N TYR A 277 10.09 -2.96 7.74
CA TYR A 277 9.08 -3.83 8.30
C TYR A 277 9.64 -5.04 9.05
N ASN A 278 10.56 -5.80 8.45
CA ASN A 278 11.06 -7.04 9.05
C ASN A 278 11.86 -6.76 10.32
N ASP A 279 12.72 -5.74 10.29
CA ASP A 279 13.57 -5.39 11.44
C ASP A 279 12.73 -4.80 12.58
N THR A 280 11.79 -3.90 12.24
CA THR A 280 10.84 -3.32 13.20
C THR A 280 10.01 -4.41 13.88
N LEU A 281 9.49 -5.39 13.11
CA LEU A 281 8.73 -6.51 13.66
C LEU A 281 9.58 -7.37 14.60
N LEU A 282 10.80 -7.73 14.19
CA LEU A 282 11.69 -8.56 15.00
C LEU A 282 12.14 -7.84 16.28
N GLU A 283 12.43 -6.54 16.20
CA GLU A 283 12.75 -5.72 17.37
C GLU A 283 11.56 -5.64 18.32
N PHE A 284 10.36 -5.39 17.80
CA PHE A 284 9.14 -5.33 18.60
C PHE A 284 8.86 -6.66 19.33
N ILE A 285 8.98 -7.80 18.64
CA ILE A 285 8.80 -9.12 19.24
C ILE A 285 9.82 -9.36 20.37
N LYS A 286 11.09 -8.98 20.15
CA LYS A 286 12.17 -9.16 21.12
C LYS A 286 12.00 -8.28 22.36
N SER A 287 11.54 -7.04 22.19
CA SER A 287 11.32 -6.10 23.31
C SER A 287 10.09 -6.44 24.16
N HIS A 288 9.25 -7.38 23.70
CA HIS A 288 8.01 -7.79 24.35
C HIS A 288 7.98 -9.28 24.67
N SER A 289 8.99 -9.78 25.40
CA SER A 289 9.11 -11.20 25.77
C SER A 289 7.94 -11.73 26.62
N ASP A 290 7.21 -10.84 27.30
CA ASP A 290 6.05 -11.19 28.15
C ASP A 290 4.74 -11.30 27.37
N LEU A 291 4.72 -10.89 26.10
CA LEU A 291 3.64 -11.17 25.16
C LEU A 291 3.98 -12.42 24.34
N HIS A 292 2.96 -13.08 23.80
CA HIS A 292 3.13 -14.13 22.81
C HIS A 292 2.61 -13.68 21.45
N PHE A 293 3.32 -13.99 20.37
CA PHE A 293 2.99 -13.52 19.02
C PHE A 293 2.52 -14.68 18.15
N LEU A 294 1.26 -14.60 17.71
CA LEU A 294 0.70 -15.50 16.70
C LEU A 294 0.94 -14.89 15.33
N ILE A 295 1.81 -15.48 14.53
CA ILE A 295 2.18 -14.98 13.21
C ILE A 295 1.45 -15.77 12.11
N LYS A 296 0.90 -15.06 11.12
CA LYS A 296 0.35 -15.68 9.91
C LYS A 296 0.88 -14.99 8.66
N GLU A 297 1.39 -15.78 7.72
CA GLU A 297 1.87 -15.26 6.44
C GLU A 297 0.73 -14.80 5.51
N HIS A 298 1.03 -13.82 4.65
CA HIS A 298 0.15 -13.40 3.56
C HIS A 298 0.15 -14.42 2.41
N PRO A 299 -1.01 -14.87 1.90
CA PRO A 299 -1.08 -15.88 0.84
C PRO A 299 -0.37 -15.48 -0.46
N ASN A 300 -0.30 -14.17 -0.76
CA ASN A 300 0.33 -13.69 -2.00
C ASN A 300 1.87 -13.73 -1.99
N VAL A 301 2.53 -13.82 -0.83
CA VAL A 301 4.01 -13.80 -0.75
C VAL A 301 4.64 -15.17 -0.49
N ILE A 302 3.84 -16.24 -0.39
CA ILE A 302 4.38 -17.59 -0.22
C ILE A 302 5.29 -17.94 -1.41
N GLY A 303 6.50 -18.42 -1.12
CA GLY A 303 7.56 -18.68 -2.10
C GLY A 303 8.34 -17.45 -2.56
N TYR A 304 7.89 -16.24 -2.20
CA TYR A 304 8.57 -14.99 -2.49
C TYR A 304 9.37 -14.47 -1.28
N ARG A 305 8.78 -14.54 -0.07
CA ARG A 305 9.43 -14.06 1.15
C ARG A 305 10.72 -14.84 1.46
N ASN A 306 11.79 -14.10 1.81
CA ASN A 306 13.06 -14.69 2.20
C ASN A 306 12.90 -15.58 3.45
N PRO A 307 13.28 -16.87 3.41
CA PRO A 307 13.14 -17.79 4.52
C PRO A 307 13.85 -17.39 5.82
N LEU A 308 14.83 -16.49 5.74
CA LEU A 308 15.55 -15.97 6.91
C LEU A 308 14.60 -15.34 7.95
N LEU A 309 13.56 -14.62 7.50
CA LEU A 309 12.58 -14.04 8.43
C LEU A 309 11.91 -15.14 9.27
N TYR A 310 11.47 -16.22 8.63
CA TYR A 310 10.83 -17.32 9.37
C TYR A 310 11.79 -17.96 10.36
N LYS A 311 13.06 -18.16 9.98
CA LYS A 311 14.08 -18.71 10.89
C LYS A 311 14.29 -17.80 12.11
N GLN A 312 14.31 -16.48 11.90
CA GLN A 312 14.44 -15.51 12.98
C GLN A 312 13.20 -15.50 13.89
N LEU A 313 11.99 -15.56 13.31
CA LEU A 313 10.74 -15.67 14.07
C LEU A 313 10.65 -16.97 14.86
N GLU A 314 10.96 -18.12 14.23
CA GLU A 314 10.97 -19.45 14.87
C GLU A 314 12.01 -19.57 15.98
N SER A 315 13.04 -18.72 15.99
CA SER A 315 14.03 -18.68 17.07
C SER A 315 13.58 -17.93 18.33
N GLN A 316 12.43 -17.23 18.28
CA GLN A 316 11.88 -16.52 19.42
C GLN A 316 10.98 -17.46 20.24
N ASN A 317 11.21 -17.57 21.55
CA ASN A 317 10.44 -18.45 22.43
C ASN A 317 8.98 -18.02 22.62
N ASN A 318 8.65 -16.78 22.27
CA ASN A 318 7.32 -16.19 22.40
C ASN A 318 6.61 -16.03 21.04
N VAL A 319 6.93 -16.88 20.06
CA VAL A 319 6.33 -16.85 18.72
C VAL A 319 5.73 -18.22 18.38
N THR A 320 4.49 -18.20 17.88
CA THR A 320 3.86 -19.33 17.19
C THR A 320 3.50 -18.90 15.78
N ILE A 321 3.94 -19.66 14.78
CA ILE A 321 3.57 -19.40 13.38
C ILE A 321 2.48 -20.39 12.97
N CYS A 322 1.29 -19.89 12.60
CA CYS A 322 0.21 -20.75 12.11
C CYS A 322 0.32 -20.96 10.58
N PRO A 323 -0.18 -22.09 10.04
CA PRO A 323 -0.16 -22.34 8.61
C PRO A 323 -0.93 -21.29 7.82
N THR A 324 -0.39 -20.87 6.68
CA THR A 324 -1.00 -19.83 5.84
C THR A 324 -2.41 -20.19 5.37
N GLN A 325 -2.71 -21.48 5.24
CA GLN A 325 -4.00 -22.00 4.77
C GLN A 325 -5.10 -21.89 5.83
N VAL A 326 -4.77 -21.66 7.10
CA VAL A 326 -5.78 -21.47 8.15
C VAL A 326 -6.59 -20.22 7.85
N HIS A 327 -7.93 -20.33 7.80
CA HIS A 327 -8.79 -19.17 7.59
C HIS A 327 -8.62 -18.17 8.75
N SER A 328 -8.44 -16.87 8.45
CA SER A 328 -8.23 -15.84 9.48
C SER A 328 -9.37 -15.78 10.50
N ASN A 329 -10.60 -16.06 10.06
CA ASN A 329 -11.78 -16.13 10.93
C ASN A 329 -11.68 -17.22 11.99
N ASN A 330 -10.93 -18.30 11.74
CA ASN A 330 -10.72 -19.37 12.71
C ASN A 330 -9.73 -18.97 13.81
N LEU A 331 -8.91 -17.93 13.57
CA LEU A 331 -7.93 -17.43 14.53
C LEU A 331 -8.54 -16.50 15.57
N PHE A 332 -9.78 -16.04 15.37
CA PHE A 332 -10.38 -14.98 16.18
C PHE A 332 -10.37 -15.27 17.69
N ASN A 333 -10.58 -16.53 18.10
CA ASN A 333 -10.56 -16.93 19.51
C ASN A 333 -9.16 -17.21 20.05
N SER A 334 -8.13 -17.17 19.20
CA SER A 334 -6.75 -17.54 19.54
C SER A 334 -5.87 -16.35 19.91
N TYR A 335 -6.38 -15.11 19.88
CA TYR A 335 -5.62 -13.91 20.20
C TYR A 335 -6.44 -12.86 20.97
N SER A 336 -5.74 -12.04 21.76
CA SER A 336 -6.33 -10.96 22.56
C SER A 336 -6.38 -9.64 21.79
N ALA A 337 -5.40 -9.36 20.94
CA ALA A 337 -5.34 -8.17 20.10
C ALA A 337 -4.62 -8.45 18.78
N VAL A 338 -4.73 -7.54 17.81
CA VAL A 338 -4.00 -7.61 16.53
C VAL A 338 -3.01 -6.46 16.42
N LEU A 339 -1.82 -6.73 15.88
CA LEU A 339 -0.81 -5.73 15.54
C LEU A 339 -0.79 -5.52 14.03
N VAL A 340 -0.94 -4.27 13.59
CA VAL A 340 -0.93 -3.90 12.17
C VAL A 340 -0.09 -2.64 11.91
N TRP A 341 0.40 -2.52 10.68
CA TRP A 341 0.90 -1.26 10.14
C TRP A 341 -0.26 -0.56 9.41
N THR A 342 -0.67 -1.13 8.28
CA THR A 342 -1.71 -0.57 7.39
C THR A 342 -2.67 -1.65 6.85
N GLY A 343 -2.50 -2.90 7.28
CA GLY A 343 -3.23 -4.06 6.77
C GLY A 343 -4.68 -4.13 7.25
N THR A 344 -5.60 -4.39 6.32
CA THR A 344 -7.07 -4.34 6.50
C THR A 344 -7.62 -5.30 7.56
N VAL A 345 -6.84 -6.32 7.92
CA VAL A 345 -7.14 -7.21 9.05
C VAL A 345 -7.37 -6.42 10.34
N GLY A 346 -6.75 -5.24 10.51
CA GLY A 346 -7.03 -4.35 11.63
C GLY A 346 -8.49 -3.91 11.69
N PHE A 347 -9.07 -3.47 10.57
CA PHE A 347 -10.48 -3.11 10.49
C PHE A 347 -11.39 -4.29 10.81
N GLU A 348 -11.10 -5.44 10.18
CA GLU A 348 -11.82 -6.69 10.36
C GLU A 348 -11.79 -7.22 11.81
N SER A 349 -10.67 -7.04 12.51
CA SER A 349 -10.51 -7.38 13.92
C SER A 349 -11.25 -6.42 14.82
N ALA A 350 -11.16 -5.10 14.56
CA ALA A 350 -11.92 -4.10 15.30
C ALA A 350 -13.42 -4.36 15.21
N LEU A 351 -13.96 -4.59 14.01
CA LEU A 351 -15.39 -4.87 13.79
C LEU A 351 -15.89 -6.08 14.60
N ARG A 352 -15.00 -7.03 14.87
CA ARG A 352 -15.29 -8.22 15.67
C ARG A 352 -14.97 -8.04 17.17
N GLY A 353 -14.64 -6.83 17.62
CA GLY A 353 -14.39 -6.50 19.03
C GLY A 353 -12.98 -6.78 19.51
N LYS A 354 -12.00 -6.98 18.61
CA LYS A 354 -10.59 -7.16 19.01
C LYS A 354 -9.88 -5.82 19.04
N PRO A 355 -9.19 -5.47 20.14
CA PRO A 355 -8.29 -4.33 20.17
C PRO A 355 -7.24 -4.41 19.06
N VAL A 356 -6.99 -3.27 18.41
CA VAL A 356 -6.02 -3.11 17.32
C VAL A 356 -4.89 -2.22 17.80
N LEU A 357 -3.68 -2.74 17.74
CA LEU A 357 -2.43 -2.01 17.94
C LEU A 357 -1.91 -1.60 16.56
N CYS A 358 -1.68 -0.32 16.36
CA CYS A 358 -1.30 0.26 15.08
C CYS A 358 0.09 0.89 15.18
N LEU A 359 1.05 0.48 14.35
CA LEU A 359 2.37 1.14 14.25
C LEU A 359 2.36 2.38 13.34
N SER A 360 1.25 2.61 12.65
CA SER A 360 0.94 3.81 11.87
C SER A 360 -0.57 4.03 11.89
N HIS A 361 -1.10 5.18 11.48
CA HIS A 361 -2.54 5.38 11.33
C HIS A 361 -3.07 4.77 10.02
N PRO A 362 -3.75 3.60 10.04
CA PRO A 362 -4.51 3.18 8.88
C PRO A 362 -5.68 4.14 8.66
N TYR A 363 -6.03 4.35 7.39
CA TYR A 363 -7.13 5.25 6.99
C TYR A 363 -8.49 4.93 7.63
N TYR A 364 -8.71 3.70 8.06
CA TYR A 364 -9.94 3.24 8.69
C TYR A 364 -9.92 3.40 10.22
N PHE A 365 -8.94 4.10 10.80
CA PHE A 365 -8.85 4.44 12.22
C PHE A 365 -9.75 5.66 12.52
N PRO A 366 -10.94 5.51 13.14
CA PRO A 366 -11.78 6.66 13.50
C PRO A 366 -11.30 7.36 14.76
N ASP A 367 -10.95 6.59 15.80
CA ASP A 367 -10.62 7.04 17.14
C ASP A 367 -10.01 5.92 18.01
N ASN A 368 -9.73 6.22 19.28
CA ASN A 368 -9.07 5.33 20.22
C ASN A 368 -9.99 4.29 20.89
N THR A 369 -11.22 4.09 20.41
CA THR A 369 -12.17 3.14 21.02
C THR A 369 -11.64 1.71 20.90
N TYR A 370 -11.21 1.29 19.70
CA TYR A 370 -10.62 -0.04 19.43
C TYR A 370 -9.28 0.01 18.72
N PHE A 371 -8.77 1.20 18.43
CA PHE A 371 -7.44 1.37 17.85
C PHE A 371 -6.53 2.09 18.86
N LYS A 372 -5.26 1.69 18.89
CA LYS A 372 -4.22 2.42 19.63
C LYS A 372 -2.99 2.53 18.77
N LEU A 373 -2.59 3.76 18.50
CA LEU A 373 -1.27 4.01 17.95
C LEU A 373 -0.21 3.63 19.00
N ILE A 374 0.74 2.80 18.59
CA ILE A 374 1.88 2.39 19.40
C ILE A 374 3.18 2.71 18.68
N LYS A 375 4.27 2.79 19.45
CA LYS A 375 5.64 2.92 18.94
C LYS A 375 6.41 1.66 19.28
N THR A 376 7.58 1.48 18.66
CA THR A 376 8.53 0.42 19.04
C THR A 376 8.95 0.50 20.51
N THR A 377 8.89 1.70 21.09
CA THR A 377 9.21 1.99 22.49
C THR A 377 8.02 1.87 23.45
N THR A 378 6.80 1.58 22.96
CA THR A 378 5.63 1.37 23.83
C THR A 378 5.87 0.15 24.72
N THR A 379 5.56 0.23 26.01
CA THR A 379 5.85 -0.85 26.96
C THR A 379 4.80 -1.95 26.92
N THR A 380 5.20 -3.19 27.26
CA THR A 380 4.26 -4.33 27.43
C THR A 380 3.13 -4.01 28.42
N LYS A 381 3.43 -3.24 29.48
CA LYS A 381 2.45 -2.82 30.48
C LYS A 381 1.33 -1.98 29.84
N GLU A 382 1.71 -0.94 29.08
CA GLU A 382 0.75 -0.08 28.38
C GLU A 382 -0.08 -0.81 27.32
N ILE A 383 0.48 -1.85 26.71
CA ILE A 383 -0.24 -2.72 25.77
C ILE A 383 -1.28 -3.54 26.52
N ASN A 384 -0.90 -4.22 27.60
CA ASN A 384 -1.82 -5.02 28.40
C ASN A 384 -2.92 -4.17 29.04
N GLU A 385 -2.60 -2.99 29.58
CA GLU A 385 -3.59 -2.05 30.11
C GLU A 385 -4.60 -1.63 29.05
N TYR A 386 -4.13 -1.32 27.84
CA TYR A 386 -5.00 -1.01 26.72
C TYR A 386 -5.93 -2.18 26.39
N ILE A 387 -5.39 -3.39 26.21
CA ILE A 387 -6.16 -4.58 25.86
C ILE A 387 -7.22 -4.86 26.93
N ASN A 388 -6.85 -4.82 28.21
CA ASN A 388 -7.74 -5.10 29.34
C ASN A 388 -8.79 -4.02 29.55
N SER A 389 -8.55 -2.79 29.07
CA SER A 389 -9.52 -1.69 29.15
C SER A 389 -10.65 -1.79 28.13
N LYS A 390 -10.54 -2.67 27.12
CA LYS A 390 -11.49 -2.71 26.01
C LYS A 390 -12.68 -3.63 26.26
N PRO A 391 -13.88 -3.24 25.77
CA PRO A 391 -15.04 -4.12 25.83
C PRO A 391 -14.78 -5.37 24.97
N ALA A 392 -15.35 -6.50 25.38
CA ALA A 392 -15.24 -7.76 24.64
C ALA A 392 -15.83 -7.69 23.23
N MET A 393 -16.84 -6.83 23.01
CA MET A 393 -17.48 -6.61 21.71
C MET A 393 -17.92 -5.15 21.55
N LEU A 394 -17.82 -4.64 20.32
CA LEU A 394 -18.43 -3.38 19.92
C LEU A 394 -19.97 -3.47 20.03
N SER A 395 -20.59 -2.39 20.52
CA SER A 395 -22.03 -2.19 20.40
C SER A 395 -22.43 -2.04 18.93
N HIS A 396 -23.71 -2.21 18.62
CA HIS A 396 -24.22 -1.99 17.26
C HIS A 396 -23.96 -0.56 16.77
N GLU A 397 -24.09 0.44 17.65
CA GLU A 397 -23.83 1.84 17.35
C GLU A 397 -22.34 2.10 17.06
N GLU A 398 -21.43 1.47 17.80
CA GLU A 398 -19.99 1.62 17.56
C GLU A 398 -19.56 0.95 16.24
N LYS A 399 -20.17 -0.20 15.88
CA LYS A 399 -19.98 -0.82 14.56
C LYS A 399 -20.48 0.08 13.44
N ILE A 400 -21.66 0.68 13.60
CA ILE A 400 -22.20 1.67 12.65
C ILE A 400 -21.21 2.82 12.50
N LYS A 401 -20.71 3.39 13.60
CA LYS A 401 -19.73 4.48 13.57
C LYS A 401 -18.46 4.11 12.79
N LEU A 402 -17.93 2.90 13.04
CA LEU A 402 -16.75 2.40 12.35
C LEU A 402 -16.98 2.25 10.83
N VAL A 403 -18.12 1.70 10.43
CA VAL A 403 -18.50 1.55 9.01
C VAL A 403 -18.80 2.91 8.36
N THR A 404 -19.45 3.83 9.08
CA THR A 404 -19.67 5.21 8.62
C THR A 404 -18.35 5.91 8.34
N HIS A 405 -17.36 5.82 9.25
CA HIS A 405 -16.02 6.39 9.03
C HIS A 405 -15.34 5.80 7.80
N LEU A 406 -15.39 4.48 7.62
CA LEU A 406 -14.87 3.83 6.41
C LEU A 406 -15.54 4.37 5.14
N LEU A 407 -16.88 4.41 5.12
CA LEU A 407 -17.67 4.80 3.96
C LEU A 407 -17.52 6.29 3.61
N SER A 408 -17.36 7.16 4.61
CA SER A 408 -17.11 8.59 4.37
C SER A 408 -15.74 8.86 3.76
N GLY A 409 -14.80 7.92 3.89
CA GLY A 409 -13.46 7.99 3.30
C GLY A 409 -13.32 7.41 1.88
N VAL A 410 -14.41 6.91 1.28
CA VAL A 410 -14.39 6.24 -0.03
C VAL A 410 -15.44 6.80 -1.00
N ALA A 411 -15.19 6.63 -2.29
CA ALA A 411 -16.12 6.94 -3.38
C ALA A 411 -16.56 5.65 -4.08
N THR A 412 -17.74 5.67 -4.71
CA THR A 412 -18.28 4.51 -5.44
C THR A 412 -17.58 4.32 -6.80
N GLY A 413 -17.26 3.08 -7.13
CA GLY A 413 -16.59 2.68 -8.37
C GLY A 413 -15.49 1.65 -8.11
N ASN A 414 -15.26 0.75 -9.06
CA ASN A 414 -14.21 -0.25 -8.98
C ASN A 414 -12.96 0.23 -9.73
N LEU A 415 -11.88 0.51 -9.00
CA LEU A 415 -10.61 0.95 -9.58
C LEU A 415 -9.82 -0.21 -10.20
N LYS A 416 -9.43 -0.08 -11.47
CA LYS A 416 -8.66 -1.10 -12.23
C LYS A 416 -7.35 -0.55 -12.80
N VAL A 417 -6.43 -0.19 -11.92
CA VAL A 417 -5.07 0.30 -12.28
C VAL A 417 -4.01 -0.80 -12.22
N ASP A 418 -4.40 -2.08 -12.22
CA ASP A 418 -3.52 -3.24 -12.08
C ASP A 418 -3.29 -4.01 -13.41
N GLY A 419 -3.72 -3.44 -14.54
CA GLY A 419 -3.66 -4.06 -15.86
C GLY A 419 -4.80 -5.05 -16.15
N THR A 420 -5.82 -5.16 -15.28
CA THR A 420 -7.01 -6.00 -15.52
C THR A 420 -8.15 -5.27 -16.24
N TRP A 421 -7.93 -4.02 -16.64
CA TRP A 421 -8.85 -3.23 -17.45
C TRP A 421 -8.96 -3.81 -18.86
N ASP A 422 -10.19 -4.08 -19.30
CA ASP A 422 -10.50 -4.49 -20.66
C ASP A 422 -11.42 -3.47 -21.33
N GLU A 423 -10.90 -2.77 -22.34
CA GLU A 423 -11.64 -1.75 -23.08
C GLU A 423 -12.80 -2.31 -23.92
N THR A 424 -12.79 -3.61 -24.20
CA THR A 424 -13.85 -4.30 -24.95
C THR A 424 -14.96 -4.81 -24.04
N SER A 425 -14.72 -4.87 -22.72
CA SER A 425 -15.68 -5.33 -21.74
C SER A 425 -16.70 -4.23 -21.41
N GLN A 426 -17.95 -4.47 -21.76
CA GLN A 426 -19.05 -3.56 -21.43
C GLN A 426 -19.20 -3.35 -19.91
N ASN A 427 -18.96 -4.40 -19.12
CA ASN A 427 -19.02 -4.32 -17.66
C ASN A 427 -17.91 -3.41 -17.11
N ASP A 428 -16.70 -3.51 -17.65
CA ASP A 428 -15.59 -2.65 -17.26
C ASP A 428 -15.89 -1.19 -17.60
N PHE A 429 -16.41 -0.95 -18.81
CA PHE A 429 -16.81 0.39 -19.23
C PHE A 429 -17.88 1.02 -18.34
N CYS A 430 -18.91 0.26 -17.93
CA CYS A 430 -19.92 0.71 -16.98
C CYS A 430 -19.31 1.06 -15.61
N ASN A 431 -18.43 0.20 -15.08
CA ASN A 431 -17.75 0.44 -13.81
C ASN A 431 -16.84 1.69 -13.85
N MET A 432 -16.13 1.90 -14.96
CA MET A 432 -15.29 3.08 -15.18
C MET A 432 -16.12 4.36 -15.17
N LYS A 433 -17.30 4.36 -15.82
CA LYS A 433 -18.22 5.50 -15.81
C LYS A 433 -18.74 5.85 -14.42
N ILE A 434 -19.08 4.84 -13.61
CA ILE A 434 -19.48 5.05 -12.20
C ILE A 434 -18.34 5.73 -11.44
N LEU A 435 -17.12 5.20 -11.56
CA LEU A 435 -15.93 5.77 -10.91
C LEU A 435 -15.69 7.23 -11.36
N ALA A 436 -15.73 7.49 -12.67
CA ALA A 436 -15.53 8.81 -13.23
C ALA A 436 -16.59 9.82 -12.77
N ALA A 437 -17.85 9.39 -12.65
CA ALA A 437 -18.93 10.23 -12.11
C ALA A 437 -18.68 10.62 -10.64
N SER A 438 -18.27 9.65 -9.81
CA SER A 438 -17.92 9.88 -8.41
C SER A 438 -16.71 10.80 -8.26
N LEU A 439 -15.68 10.59 -9.08
CA LEU A 439 -14.50 11.42 -9.10
C LEU A 439 -14.82 12.86 -9.56
N LYS A 440 -15.69 13.02 -10.56
CA LYS A 440 -16.19 14.33 -11.01
C LYS A 440 -16.94 15.07 -9.91
N ALA A 441 -17.79 14.37 -9.15
CA ALA A 441 -18.50 14.94 -8.01
C ALA A 441 -17.52 15.41 -6.92
N TYR A 442 -16.51 14.60 -6.59
CA TYR A 442 -15.46 14.97 -5.64
C TYR A 442 -14.65 16.19 -6.09
N ILE A 443 -14.24 16.25 -7.36
CA ILE A 443 -13.50 17.39 -7.91
C ILE A 443 -14.33 18.67 -7.81
N LYS A 444 -15.64 18.60 -8.09
CA LYS A 444 -16.55 19.74 -7.97
C LYS A 444 -16.68 20.21 -6.53
N SER A 445 -16.91 19.31 -5.57
CA SER A 445 -17.12 19.70 -4.17
C SER A 445 -15.89 20.36 -3.55
N ARG A 446 -14.67 19.97 -3.97
CA ARG A 446 -13.43 20.58 -3.48
C ARG A 446 -13.17 21.96 -4.06
N LYS A 447 -13.64 22.27 -5.27
CA LYS A 447 -13.49 23.62 -5.85
C LYS A 447 -14.28 24.68 -5.10
N PHE A 448 -15.44 24.33 -4.55
CA PHE A 448 -16.27 25.26 -3.77
C PHE A 448 -15.74 25.53 -2.35
N ASN A 449 -14.66 24.86 -1.93
CA ASN A 449 -14.03 25.03 -0.62
C ASN A 449 -12.66 25.75 -0.71
N VAL A 450 -12.32 26.33 -1.88
CA VAL A 450 -11.06 27.09 -2.12
C VAL A 450 -11.34 28.58 -2.39
N GLU A 451 -12.60 29.01 -2.28
CA GLU A 451 -12.99 30.42 -2.05
C GLU A 451 -13.13 30.64 -0.54
#